data_AF-A0A9C8HX88-F1
#
_entry.id   AF-A0A9C8HX88-F1
#
_cell.length_a   1.000
_cell.length_b   1.000
_cell.length_c   1.000
_cell.angle_alpha   90.00
_cell.angle_beta   90.00
_cell.angle_gamma   90.00
#
_symmetry.space_group_name_H-M   'P 1'
#
loop_
_entity.id
_entity.type
_entity.pdbx_description
1 polymer ?
#
loop_
_entity_poly.entity_id
_entity_poly.type
_entity_poly.pdbx_seq_one_letter_code
_entity_poly.pdbx_strand_id
1 'polypeptide(L)' 'MFRNHLPEFIAEGFREKKYSDRGRASALFIDIVGFTSITEALISRGKEGSEILSDIINKIFSPSIN' A
#
# COMPACT_ATOMS: atom_id res chain seq x y z
N MET A 1 8.17 -15.58 7.10
CA MET A 1 7.45 -14.70 6.16
C MET A 1 7.29 -13.34 6.86
N PHE A 2 8.28 -12.45 6.73
CA PHE A 2 8.26 -11.16 7.44
C PHE A 2 7.32 -10.17 6.71
N ARG A 3 6.54 -9.43 7.50
CA ARG A 3 5.45 -8.52 7.10
C ARG A 3 6.01 -7.17 6.61
N ASN A 4 5.79 -6.81 5.35
CA ASN A 4 6.06 -5.47 4.78
C ASN A 4 5.03 -4.41 5.21
N HIS A 5 4.60 -4.41 6.48
CA HIS A 5 3.67 -3.38 6.98
C HIS A 5 4.37 -2.14 7.52
N LEU A 6 5.70 -2.17 7.64
CA LEU A 6 6.49 -1.08 8.16
C LEU A 6 7.57 -0.71 7.12
N PRO A 7 7.66 0.57 6.70
CA PRO A 7 8.75 1.02 5.86
C PRO A 7 10.10 0.76 6.55
N GLU A 8 11.07 0.25 5.80
CA GLU A 8 12.38 -0.13 6.33
C GLU A 8 13.07 1.02 7.07
N PHE A 9 13.00 2.23 6.50
CA PHE A 9 13.52 3.45 7.10
C PHE A 9 12.99 3.71 8.54
N ILE A 10 11.72 3.41 8.80
CA ILE A 10 11.12 3.56 10.14
C ILE A 10 11.65 2.49 11.09
N ALA A 11 11.75 1.25 10.62
CA ALA A 11 12.26 0.13 11.41
C ALA A 11 13.72 0.36 11.83
N GLU A 12 14.54 0.89 10.91
CA GLU A 12 15.93 1.24 11.16
C GLU A 12 16.07 2.39 12.15
N GLY A 13 15.36 3.50 11.92
CA GLY A 13 15.38 4.65 12.83
C GLY A 13 15.00 4.27 14.26
N PHE A 14 14.00 3.39 14.44
CA PHE A 14 13.62 2.90 15.76
C PHE A 14 14.73 2.11 16.46
N ARG A 15 15.42 1.20 15.74
CA ARG A 15 16.56 0.44 16.28
C ARG A 15 17.70 1.36 16.73
N GLU A 16 17.89 2.47 16.02
CA GLU A 16 18.90 3.48 16.33
C GLU A 16 18.44 4.52 17.37
N LYS A 17 17.23 4.38 17.92
CA LYS A 17 16.60 5.37 18.83
C LYS A 17 16.49 6.77 18.21
N LYS A 18 16.38 6.85 16.88
CA LYS A 18 16.10 8.08 16.13
C LYS A 18 14.60 8.22 15.91
N TYR A 19 13.98 9.18 16.60
CA TYR A 19 12.53 9.40 16.55
C TYR A 19 12.12 10.59 15.68
N SER A 20 13.09 11.29 15.09
CA SER A 20 12.86 12.41 14.18
C SER A 20 14.03 12.52 13.21
N ASP A 21 13.74 12.89 11.97
CA ASP A 21 14.76 13.19 10.96
C ASP A 21 14.28 14.34 10.04
N ARG A 22 15.22 15.02 9.39
CA ARG A 22 14.94 16.04 8.36
C ARG A 22 15.91 15.87 7.19
N GLY A 23 15.35 15.76 5.99
CA GLY A 23 16.13 15.58 4.78
C GLY A 23 15.37 16.02 3.53
N ARG A 24 16.04 15.94 2.38
CA ARG A 24 15.41 16.08 1.08
C ARG A 24 14.92 14.72 0.62
N ALA A 25 13.71 14.67 0.09
CA ALA A 25 13.12 13.47 -0.47
C ALA A 25 12.27 13.81 -1.69
N SER A 26 12.09 12.84 -2.56
CA SER A 26 11.06 12.88 -3.60
C SER A 26 9.85 12.12 -3.09
N ALA A 27 8.65 12.64 -3.36
CA ALA A 27 7.40 12.00 -2.97
C ALA A 27 6.64 11.54 -4.21
N LEU A 28 6.14 10.29 -4.18
CA LEU A 28 5.16 9.79 -5.13
C LEU A 28 3.79 9.85 -4.45
N PHE A 29 2.86 10.59 -5.05
CA PHE A 29 1.47 10.61 -4.62
C PHE A 29 0.63 9.88 -5.67
N ILE A 30 -0.13 8.88 -5.23
CA ILE A 30 -1.00 8.07 -6.09
C ILE A 30 -2.42 8.23 -5.58
N ASP A 31 -3.30 8.74 -6.45
CA ASP A 31 -4.72 8.80 -6.16
C ASP A 31 -5.39 7.46 -6.50
N ILE A 32 -6.10 6.89 -5.52
CA ILE A 32 -6.85 5.63 -5.64
C ILE A 32 -8.36 5.85 -5.77
N VAL A 33 -8.84 7.11 -5.84
CA VAL A 33 -10.27 7.46 -5.81
C VAL A 33 -11.07 6.88 -7.00
N GLY A 34 -10.43 6.59 -8.14
CA GLY A 34 -11.09 5.91 -9.27
C GLY A 34 -11.56 4.47 -8.97
N PHE A 35 -11.12 3.89 -7.85
CA PHE A 35 -11.46 2.52 -7.47
C PHE A 35 -12.77 2.38 -6.70
N THR A 36 -13.42 3.46 -6.27
CA THR A 36 -14.58 3.36 -5.36
C THR A 36 -15.75 2.60 -5.98
N SER A 37 -16.12 2.92 -7.23
CA SER A 37 -17.20 2.20 -7.92
C SER A 37 -16.84 0.74 -8.23
N ILE A 38 -15.58 0.46 -8.56
CA ILE A 38 -15.09 -0.92 -8.78
C ILE A 38 -15.11 -1.71 -7.47
N THR A 39 -14.69 -1.06 -6.38
CA THR A 39 -14.64 -1.63 -5.03
C THR A 39 -16.05 -2.00 -4.57
N GLU A 40 -17.02 -1.08 -4.68
CA GLU A 40 -18.41 -1.35 -4.32
C GLU A 40 -19.02 -2.46 -5.16
N ALA A 41 -18.83 -2.42 -6.49
CA ALA A 41 -19.35 -3.43 -7.40
C ALA A 41 -18.78 -4.83 -7.11
N LEU A 42 -17.50 -4.94 -6.81
CA LEU A 42 -16.84 -6.22 -6.52
C LEU A 42 -17.15 -6.71 -5.11
N ILE A 43 -17.11 -5.86 -4.09
CA ILE A 43 -17.46 -6.24 -2.71
C ILE A 43 -18.89 -6.76 -2.62
N SER A 44 -19.82 -6.21 -3.40
CA SER A 44 -21.22 -6.70 -3.44
C SER A 44 -21.34 -8.17 -3.88
N ARG A 45 -20.32 -8.72 -4.55
CA ARG A 45 -20.26 -10.15 -4.96
C ARG A 45 -19.68 -11.06 -3.88
N GLY A 46 -19.46 -10.56 -2.67
CA GLY A 46 -18.98 -11.33 -1.53
C GLY A 46 -17.53 -11.78 -1.70
N LYS A 47 -17.24 -13.04 -1.33
CA LYS A 47 -15.87 -13.56 -1.24
C LYS A 47 -15.12 -13.48 -2.57
N GLU A 48 -15.73 -13.94 -3.65
CA GLU A 48 -15.10 -13.99 -4.99
C GLU A 48 -14.75 -12.58 -5.48
N GLY A 49 -15.66 -11.62 -5.30
CA GLY A 49 -15.39 -10.24 -5.68
C GLY A 49 -14.29 -9.59 -4.84
N SER A 50 -14.16 -9.97 -3.56
CA SER A 50 -13.06 -9.51 -2.70
C SER A 50 -11.71 -10.05 -3.17
N GLU A 51 -11.65 -11.30 -3.64
CA GLU A 51 -10.44 -11.90 -4.22
C GLU A 51 -10.04 -11.20 -5.53
N ILE A 52 -11.00 -10.99 -6.45
CA ILE A 52 -10.77 -10.26 -7.70
C ILE A 52 -10.29 -8.83 -7.43
N LEU A 53 -10.89 -8.14 -6.46
CA LEU A 53 -10.46 -6.80 -6.08
C LEU A 53 -9.01 -6.80 -5.60
N SER A 54 -8.64 -7.75 -4.73
CA SER A 54 -7.26 -7.92 -4.24
C SER A 54 -6.29 -8.14 -5.41
N ASP A 55 -6.64 -8.98 -6.38
CA ASP A 55 -5.80 -9.24 -7.55
C ASP A 55 -5.59 -7.99 -8.41
N ILE A 56 -6.65 -7.22 -8.65
CA ILE A 56 -6.58 -5.98 -9.43
C ILE A 56 -5.67 -4.96 -8.74
N ILE A 57 -5.86 -4.74 -7.43
CA ILE A 57 -5.06 -3.81 -6.63
C ILE A 57 -3.59 -4.21 -6.69
N ASN A 58 -3.28 -5.49 -6.44
CA ASN A 58 -1.89 -5.95 -6.47
C ASN A 58 -1.28 -5.85 -7.87
N LYS A 59 -2.03 -6.16 -8.93
CA LYS A 59 -1.54 -6.05 -10.31
C LYS A 59 -1.19 -4.61 -10.71
N ILE A 60 -1.98 -3.64 -10.26
CA ILE A 60 -1.80 -2.23 -10.63
C ILE A 60 -0.71 -1.57 -9.78
N PHE A 61 -0.70 -1.80 -8.47
CA PHE A 61 0.15 -1.04 -7.55
C PHE A 61 1.46 -1.73 -7.17
N SER A 62 1.56 -3.06 -7.23
CA SER A 62 2.82 -3.77 -6.88
C SER A 62 4.04 -3.26 -7.67
N PRO A 63 3.97 -2.99 -8.98
CA PRO A 63 5.12 -2.50 -9.74
C PRO A 63 5.64 -1.12 -9.30
N SER A 64 4.82 -0.34 -8.59
CA SER A 64 5.20 0.99 -8.08
C SER A 64 5.65 0.96 -6.61
N ILE A 65 5.40 -0.14 -5.90
CA ILE A 65 5.69 -0.30 -4.47
C ILE A 65 6.92 -1.19 -4.24
N ASN A 66 7.06 -2.26 -5.04
CA ASN A 66 8.10 -3.29 -4.90
C ASN A 66 9.19 -3.19 -5.96
#